data_AF-R7V1H6-F1
#
_entry.id   AF-R7V1H6-F1
#
_cell.length_a   1.000
_cell.length_b   1.000
_cell.length_c   1.000
_cell.angle_alpha   90.00
_cell.angle_beta   90.00
_cell.angle_gamma   90.00
#
_symmetry.space_group_name_H-M   'P 1'
#
loop_
_entity.id
_entity.type
_entity.pdbx_description
1 polymer ?
#
loop_
_entity_poly.entity_id
_entity_poly.type
_entity_poly.pdbx_seq_one_letter_code
_entity_poly.pdbx_strand_id
1 'polypeptide(L)'
;MLTTLLLTTFLSLGAVSALEAGCRWADGVPEYSIPERNNKKITGKVTEDQCKAACEGETDFTYPRNKDECPFVKIPGTYLPGRNLFFMKNVSPEDCIARCKSETTFHCRTIDYHRANRNCNLAIADRNDVVLTVHAGLDHYERTCDRKIF
;
A
#
# COMPACT_ATOMS: atom_id res chain seq x y z
N MET A 1 -49.95 28.07 40.26
CA MET A 1 -48.84 27.11 40.08
C MET A 1 -49.23 26.12 38.99
N LEU A 2 -48.66 26.21 37.80
CA LEU A 2 -47.98 25.08 37.14
C LEU A 2 -47.30 25.60 35.87
N THR A 3 -45.98 25.49 35.89
CA THR A 3 -44.99 26.02 34.96
C THR A 3 -44.96 25.20 33.69
N THR A 4 -45.08 25.84 32.53
CA THR A 4 -44.91 25.20 31.21
C THR A 4 -43.41 25.02 30.93
N LEU A 5 -42.93 23.78 30.91
CA LEU A 5 -41.55 23.44 30.59
C LEU A 5 -41.36 23.52 29.05
N LEU A 6 -40.62 24.52 28.58
CA LEU A 6 -40.13 24.57 27.20
C LEU A 6 -38.91 23.64 27.09
N LEU A 7 -39.09 22.47 26.46
CA LEU A 7 -37.97 21.64 26.01
C LEU A 7 -37.31 22.34 24.81
N THR A 8 -36.20 23.02 25.03
CA THR A 8 -35.31 23.45 23.95
C THR A 8 -34.47 22.25 23.51
N THR A 9 -34.85 21.65 22.38
CA THR A 9 -34.00 20.69 21.68
C THR A 9 -32.80 21.43 21.11
N PHE A 10 -31.64 21.28 21.76
CA PHE A 10 -30.36 21.66 21.18
C PHE A 10 -30.06 20.72 20.02
N LEU A 11 -30.36 21.16 18.79
CA LEU A 11 -29.70 20.63 17.60
C LEU A 11 -28.24 21.07 17.67
N SER A 12 -27.36 20.19 18.16
CA SER A 12 -25.94 20.37 17.95
C SER A 12 -25.68 20.18 16.46
N LEU A 13 -25.70 21.28 15.70
CA LEU A 13 -24.96 21.35 14.46
C LEU A 13 -23.50 21.13 14.84
N GLY A 14 -23.05 19.87 14.74
CA GLY A 14 -21.63 19.56 14.79
C GLY A 14 -20.97 20.42 13.72
N ALA A 15 -20.20 21.40 14.15
CA ALA A 15 -19.43 22.23 13.24
C ALA A 15 -18.49 21.30 12.50
N VAL A 16 -18.82 21.01 11.24
CA VAL A 16 -17.89 20.33 10.35
C VAL A 16 -16.80 21.35 10.08
N SER A 17 -15.68 21.21 10.77
CA SER A 17 -14.55 22.12 10.70
C SER A 17 -14.03 22.14 9.25
N ALA A 18 -14.41 23.17 8.49
CA ALA A 18 -13.85 23.39 7.17
C ALA A 18 -12.41 23.92 7.33
N LEU A 19 -11.46 23.29 6.65
CA LEU A 19 -10.09 23.79 6.53
C LEU A 19 -10.14 25.04 5.65
N GLU A 20 -10.06 26.23 6.25
CA GLU A 20 -10.07 27.49 5.49
C GLU A 20 -8.85 27.64 4.57
N ALA A 21 -7.77 26.91 4.85
CA ALA A 21 -6.55 26.89 4.05
C ALA A 21 -6.55 25.83 2.92
N GLY A 22 -7.56 24.96 2.86
CA GLY A 22 -7.61 23.83 1.95
C GLY A 22 -6.75 22.63 2.39
N CYS A 23 -6.35 21.78 1.44
CA CYS A 23 -5.60 20.56 1.68
C CYS A 23 -4.41 20.40 0.72
N ARG A 24 -3.32 19.83 1.21
CA ARG A 24 -2.12 19.49 0.44
C ARG A 24 -1.81 18.01 0.66
N TRP A 25 -1.80 17.23 -0.40
CA TRP A 25 -1.31 15.85 -0.32
C TRP A 25 0.21 15.86 -0.33
N ALA A 26 0.81 15.17 0.62
CA ALA A 26 2.23 14.83 0.58
C ALA A 26 2.35 13.46 -0.10
N ASP A 27 3.46 13.23 -0.80
CA ASP A 27 3.81 11.87 -1.22
C ASP A 27 3.77 10.98 0.02
N GLY A 28 2.99 9.89 -0.07
CA GLY A 28 2.93 8.91 1.00
C GLY A 28 4.35 8.44 1.34
N VAL A 29 4.63 8.38 2.64
CA VAL A 29 5.91 8.11 3.31
C VAL A 29 6.90 9.30 3.33
N PRO A 30 7.33 9.76 4.53
CA PRO A 30 8.57 10.53 4.65
C PRO A 30 9.71 9.79 3.91
N GLU A 31 10.53 10.52 3.15
CA GLU A 31 11.71 10.02 2.39
C GLU A 31 11.45 9.38 1.02
N TYR A 32 10.20 9.23 0.57
CA TYR A 32 9.88 8.71 -0.77
C TYR A 32 9.16 9.76 -1.64
N SER A 33 9.80 10.92 -1.83
CA SER A 33 9.36 11.87 -2.85
C SER A 33 9.58 11.26 -4.22
N ILE A 34 8.52 11.08 -5.02
CA ILE A 34 8.68 10.72 -6.43
C ILE A 34 8.82 12.05 -7.18
N PRO A 35 9.99 12.37 -7.77
CA PRO A 35 10.16 13.59 -8.55
C PRO A 35 9.06 13.65 -9.62
N GLU A 36 8.42 14.82 -9.77
CA GLU A 36 7.32 15.10 -10.72
C GLU A 36 5.93 14.57 -10.35
N ARG A 37 5.73 13.96 -9.17
CA ARG A 37 4.37 13.71 -8.66
C ARG A 37 3.88 14.89 -7.83
N ASN A 38 2.82 15.49 -8.33
CA ASN A 38 2.36 16.80 -7.91
C ASN A 38 1.77 16.71 -6.50
N ASN A 39 2.30 17.51 -5.57
CA ASN A 39 1.59 17.90 -4.36
C ASN A 39 0.32 18.66 -4.79
N LYS A 40 -0.73 17.92 -5.17
CA LYS A 40 -1.97 18.54 -5.64
C LYS A 40 -2.56 19.28 -4.43
N LYS A 41 -3.07 20.47 -4.68
CA LYS A 41 -3.54 21.38 -3.64
C LYS A 41 -4.99 21.69 -3.94
N ILE A 42 -5.88 21.39 -3.00
CA ILE A 42 -7.22 21.95 -3.01
C ILE A 42 -7.17 23.22 -2.18
N THR A 43 -7.52 24.36 -2.76
CA THR A 43 -7.61 25.65 -2.06
C THR A 43 -9.07 26.01 -1.83
N GLY A 44 -9.39 26.59 -0.65
CA GLY A 44 -10.74 27.01 -0.27
C GLY A 44 -11.27 26.22 0.93
N LYS A 45 -12.51 26.53 1.35
CA LYS A 45 -13.18 25.84 2.46
C LYS A 45 -13.57 24.42 2.03
N VAL A 46 -12.81 23.44 2.48
CA VAL A 46 -13.09 22.00 2.29
C VAL A 46 -13.01 21.28 3.61
N THR A 47 -13.84 20.25 3.79
CA THR A 47 -13.79 19.39 4.97
C THR A 47 -12.70 18.33 4.82
N GLU A 48 -12.27 17.75 5.94
CA GLU A 48 -11.33 16.63 5.94
C GLU A 48 -11.83 15.46 5.08
N ASP A 49 -13.12 15.11 5.18
CA ASP A 49 -13.75 14.06 4.36
C ASP A 49 -13.72 14.38 2.87
N GLN A 50 -13.93 15.63 2.48
CA GLN A 50 -13.86 16.06 1.08
C GLN A 50 -12.42 15.96 0.55
N CYS A 51 -11.43 16.26 1.38
CA CYS A 51 -10.03 16.12 1.01
C CYS A 51 -9.59 14.66 0.88
N LYS A 52 -10.11 13.78 1.76
CA LYS A 52 -9.88 12.34 1.69
C LYS A 52 -10.53 11.72 0.46
N ALA A 53 -11.80 12.02 0.20
CA ALA A 53 -12.51 11.53 -0.96
C ALA A 53 -11.86 11.98 -2.29
N ALA A 54 -11.36 13.22 -2.35
CA ALA A 54 -10.63 13.71 -3.50
C ALA A 54 -9.29 12.99 -3.70
N CYS A 55 -8.54 12.74 -2.61
CA CYS A 55 -7.31 11.93 -2.65
C CYS A 55 -7.56 10.52 -3.21
N GLU A 56 -8.61 9.86 -2.71
CA GLU A 56 -8.99 8.50 -3.09
C GLU A 56 -9.55 8.41 -4.51
N GLY A 57 -10.04 9.55 -5.03
CA GLY A 57 -10.57 9.69 -6.39
C GLY A 57 -9.53 10.01 -7.47
N GLU A 58 -8.29 10.35 -7.11
CA GLU A 58 -7.23 10.65 -8.08
C GLU A 58 -6.83 9.40 -8.89
N THR A 59 -7.02 9.46 -10.20
CA THR A 59 -6.66 8.39 -11.14
C THR A 59 -5.29 8.61 -11.81
N ASP A 60 -4.70 9.79 -11.66
CA ASP A 60 -3.39 10.15 -12.21
C ASP A 60 -2.23 9.53 -11.42
N PHE A 61 -2.49 9.05 -10.20
CA PHE A 61 -1.55 8.17 -9.53
C PHE A 61 -1.56 6.82 -10.24
N THR A 62 -0.50 6.56 -11.00
CA THR A 62 -0.19 5.25 -11.62
C THR A 62 0.19 4.19 -10.59
N TYR A 63 -0.54 4.16 -9.48
CA TYR A 63 -0.52 3.06 -8.53
C TYR A 63 -1.62 2.08 -8.92
N PRO A 64 -1.29 0.84 -9.28
CA PRO A 64 -2.31 -0.16 -9.55
C PRO A 64 -3.23 -0.31 -8.33
N ARG A 65 -4.52 0.04 -8.49
CA ARG A 65 -5.53 -0.17 -7.43
C ARG A 65 -5.82 -1.66 -7.20
N ASN A 66 -5.44 -2.49 -8.18
CA ASN A 66 -5.58 -3.93 -8.16
C ASN A 66 -4.22 -4.59 -7.85
N LYS A 67 -4.18 -5.45 -6.83
CA LYS A 67 -3.00 -6.24 -6.46
C LYS A 67 -2.43 -7.06 -7.63
N ASP A 68 -3.27 -7.45 -8.59
CA ASP A 68 -2.88 -8.32 -9.71
C ASP A 68 -2.12 -7.54 -10.80
N GLU A 69 -2.36 -6.23 -10.88
CA GLU A 69 -1.69 -5.29 -11.77
C GLU A 69 -0.38 -4.76 -11.19
N CYS A 70 -0.06 -5.12 -9.93
CA CYS A 70 1.18 -4.69 -9.30
C CYS A 70 2.42 -5.32 -9.95
N PRO A 71 3.37 -4.50 -10.43
CA PRO A 71 4.62 -5.03 -10.93
C PRO A 71 5.49 -5.50 -9.77
N PHE A 72 6.17 -6.62 -10.02
CA PHE A 72 7.24 -7.11 -9.17
C PHE A 72 8.55 -6.49 -9.62
N VAL A 73 9.34 -5.99 -8.68
CA VAL A 73 10.71 -5.55 -8.92
C VAL A 73 11.67 -6.60 -8.42
N LYS A 74 12.72 -6.86 -9.21
CA LYS A 74 13.80 -7.78 -8.88
C LYS A 74 14.89 -7.04 -8.10
N ILE A 75 15.31 -7.61 -6.99
CA ILE A 75 16.49 -7.20 -6.22
C ILE A 75 17.49 -8.36 -6.30
N PRO A 76 18.53 -8.23 -7.14
CA PRO A 76 19.39 -9.36 -7.45
C PRO A 76 20.34 -9.69 -6.30
N GLY A 77 20.63 -10.99 -6.13
CA GLY A 77 21.64 -11.44 -5.16
C GLY A 77 21.22 -11.29 -3.71
N THR A 78 19.92 -11.22 -3.44
CA THR A 78 19.35 -11.12 -2.09
C THR A 78 18.20 -12.09 -1.91
N TYR A 79 17.80 -12.32 -0.66
CA TYR A 79 16.60 -13.06 -0.30
C TYR A 79 15.99 -12.54 1.01
N LEU A 80 14.74 -12.87 1.27
CA LEU A 80 14.04 -12.56 2.51
C LEU A 80 14.21 -13.72 3.51
N PRO A 81 14.88 -13.53 4.67
CA PRO A 81 15.02 -14.59 5.64
C PRO A 81 13.70 -14.86 6.40
N GLY A 82 13.21 -16.10 6.32
CA GLY A 82 11.99 -16.52 7.02
C GLY A 82 10.71 -16.03 6.36
N ARG A 83 9.55 -16.16 7.05
CA ARG A 83 8.21 -15.76 6.56
C ARG A 83 7.76 -16.38 5.23
N ASN A 84 8.47 -17.40 4.77
CA ASN A 84 8.11 -18.23 3.63
C ASN A 84 6.95 -19.16 4.03
N LEU A 85 5.83 -19.06 3.31
CA LEU A 85 4.62 -19.82 3.57
C LEU A 85 4.29 -20.81 2.45
N PHE A 86 4.93 -20.67 1.29
CA PHE A 86 4.75 -21.60 0.18
C PHE A 86 6.05 -21.82 -0.58
N PHE A 87 6.24 -23.03 -1.10
CA PHE A 87 7.47 -23.43 -1.81
C PHE A 87 7.16 -24.18 -3.11
N MET A 88 7.93 -23.90 -4.17
CA MET A 88 7.83 -24.52 -5.50
C MET A 88 9.21 -24.98 -5.99
N LYS A 89 9.26 -26.08 -6.76
CA LYS A 89 10.48 -26.60 -7.42
C LYS A 89 10.27 -26.67 -8.93
N ASN A 90 11.37 -26.62 -9.68
CA ASN A 90 11.43 -26.75 -11.14
C ASN A 90 10.63 -25.67 -11.88
N VAL A 91 10.59 -24.46 -11.34
CA VAL A 91 9.79 -23.34 -11.85
C VAL A 91 10.68 -22.20 -12.35
N SER A 92 10.10 -21.31 -13.16
CA SER A 92 10.69 -20.01 -13.52
C SER A 92 10.33 -18.92 -12.49
N PRO A 93 11.03 -17.78 -12.46
CA PRO A 93 10.59 -16.62 -11.68
C PRO A 93 9.17 -16.16 -12.05
N GLU A 94 8.80 -16.25 -13.32
CA GLU A 94 7.48 -15.84 -13.81
C GLU A 94 6.37 -16.76 -13.25
N ASP A 95 6.64 -18.06 -13.14
CA ASP A 95 5.72 -19.02 -12.50
C ASP A 95 5.52 -18.69 -11.02
N CYS A 96 6.58 -18.29 -10.31
CA CYS A 96 6.49 -17.85 -8.92
C CYS A 96 5.60 -16.63 -8.77
N ILE A 97 5.81 -15.63 -9.62
CA ILE A 97 5.08 -14.38 -9.60
C ILE A 97 3.60 -14.64 -9.92
N ALA A 98 3.32 -15.45 -10.95
CA ALA A 98 1.97 -15.85 -11.30
C ALA A 98 1.27 -16.55 -10.13
N ARG A 99 1.95 -17.51 -9.48
CA ARG A 99 1.41 -18.18 -8.30
C ARG A 99 1.20 -17.23 -7.12
N CYS A 100 2.13 -16.31 -6.87
CA CYS A 100 2.02 -15.32 -5.80
C CYS A 100 0.84 -14.37 -6.03
N LYS A 101 0.52 -14.04 -7.29
CA LYS A 101 -0.69 -13.27 -7.66
C LYS A 101 -1.97 -14.05 -7.40
N SER A 102 -1.99 -15.33 -7.79
CA SER A 102 -3.16 -16.19 -7.60
C SER A 102 -3.32 -16.76 -6.19
N GLU A 103 -2.39 -16.51 -5.27
CA GLU A 103 -2.45 -17.04 -3.91
C GLU A 103 -3.57 -16.38 -3.10
N THR A 104 -4.38 -17.21 -2.45
CA THR A 104 -5.59 -16.79 -1.72
C THR A 104 -5.54 -17.15 -0.25
N THR A 105 -4.64 -18.05 0.16
CA THR A 105 -4.52 -18.50 1.56
C THR A 105 -3.72 -17.51 2.42
N PHE A 106 -2.87 -16.70 1.79
CA PHE A 106 -2.18 -15.58 2.42
C PHE A 106 -1.92 -14.47 1.41
N HIS A 107 -1.69 -13.25 1.90
CA HIS A 107 -1.30 -12.13 1.04
C HIS A 107 0.17 -12.27 0.66
N CYS A 108 0.44 -12.92 -0.47
CA CYS A 108 1.80 -13.07 -0.97
C CYS A 108 2.34 -11.73 -1.47
N ARG A 109 3.36 -11.22 -0.76
CA ARG A 109 3.99 -9.91 -1.02
C ARG A 109 5.29 -10.05 -1.81
N THR A 110 6.02 -11.13 -1.59
CA THR A 110 7.34 -11.34 -2.19
C THR A 110 7.58 -12.79 -2.58
N ILE A 111 8.54 -12.99 -3.48
CA ILE A 111 9.11 -14.31 -3.78
C ILE A 111 10.63 -14.26 -3.74
N ASP A 112 11.26 -15.37 -3.32
CA ASP A 112 12.70 -15.59 -3.44
C ASP A 112 12.96 -16.74 -4.42
N TYR A 113 13.71 -16.47 -5.47
CA TYR A 113 14.01 -17.44 -6.52
C TYR A 113 15.47 -17.90 -6.48
N HIS A 114 15.69 -19.21 -6.36
CA HIS A 114 17.02 -19.80 -6.44
C HIS A 114 17.34 -20.21 -7.86
N ARG A 115 18.33 -19.54 -8.47
CA ARG A 115 18.67 -19.73 -9.89
C ARG A 115 19.07 -21.16 -10.24
N ALA A 116 20.05 -21.71 -9.52
CA ALA A 116 20.60 -23.04 -9.83
C ALA A 116 19.58 -24.17 -9.60
N ASN A 117 18.85 -24.11 -8.48
CA ASN A 117 17.90 -25.15 -8.08
C ASN A 117 16.51 -24.97 -8.73
N ARG A 118 16.28 -23.86 -9.44
CA ARG A 118 14.99 -23.48 -10.03
C ARG A 118 13.84 -23.62 -9.04
N ASN A 119 14.07 -23.18 -7.81
CA ASN A 119 13.11 -23.28 -6.73
C ASN A 119 12.73 -21.89 -6.21
N CYS A 120 11.64 -21.84 -5.48
CA CYS A 120 10.98 -20.59 -5.17
C CYS A 120 10.27 -20.64 -3.83
N ASN A 121 10.45 -19.61 -3.03
CA ASN A 121 9.68 -19.39 -1.82
C ASN A 121 8.76 -18.18 -2.02
N LEU A 122 7.51 -18.26 -1.56
CA LEU A 122 6.58 -17.14 -1.49
C LEU A 122 6.41 -16.75 -0.02
N ALA A 123 6.42 -15.45 0.25
CA ALA A 123 6.34 -14.91 1.61
C ALA A 123 5.22 -13.87 1.78
N ILE A 124 4.73 -13.79 3.02
CA ILE A 124 3.74 -12.79 3.48
C ILE A 124 4.37 -11.45 3.88
N ALA A 125 5.69 -11.32 3.70
CA ALA A 125 6.49 -10.21 4.19
C ALA A 125 7.38 -9.66 3.06
N ASP A 126 7.76 -8.39 3.19
CA ASP A 126 8.71 -7.73 2.31
C ASP A 126 9.84 -7.04 3.10
N ARG A 127 10.66 -6.26 2.40
CA ARG A 127 11.84 -5.59 2.97
C ARG A 127 11.51 -4.57 4.08
N ASN A 128 10.25 -4.15 4.21
CA ASN A 128 9.81 -3.28 5.31
C ASN A 128 9.54 -4.07 6.59
N ASP A 129 9.27 -5.38 6.49
CA ASP A 129 9.05 -6.25 7.64
C ASP A 129 10.35 -6.92 8.10
N VAL A 130 11.22 -7.27 7.14
CA VAL A 130 12.45 -8.04 7.38
C VAL A 130 13.58 -7.52 6.50
N VAL A 131 14.77 -7.32 7.08
CA VAL A 131 15.97 -6.94 6.33
C VAL A 131 16.37 -8.05 5.37
N LEU A 132 16.57 -7.70 4.09
CA LEU A 132 17.05 -8.63 3.08
C LEU A 132 18.50 -9.05 3.35
N THR A 133 18.80 -10.32 3.07
CA THR A 133 20.14 -10.90 3.23
C THR A 133 20.77 -11.16 1.87
N VAL A 134 22.07 -10.88 1.74
CA VAL A 134 22.82 -11.14 0.51
C VAL A 134 23.02 -12.66 0.32
N HIS A 135 22.71 -13.14 -0.88
CA HIS A 135 22.99 -14.51 -1.29
C HIS A 135 23.15 -14.59 -2.81
N ALA A 136 24.36 -14.90 -3.27
CA ALA A 136 24.74 -14.89 -4.69
C ALA A 136 24.06 -15.97 -5.56
N GLY A 137 23.22 -16.84 -5.00
CA GLY A 137 22.40 -17.81 -5.75
C GLY A 137 20.91 -17.49 -5.81
N LEU A 138 20.45 -16.47 -5.06
CA LEU A 138 19.05 -16.10 -4.91
C LEU A 138 18.78 -14.72 -5.53
N ASP A 139 17.53 -14.50 -5.94
CA ASP A 139 17.00 -13.19 -6.31
C ASP A 139 15.68 -12.99 -5.58
N HIS A 140 15.54 -11.83 -4.93
CA HIS A 140 14.30 -11.41 -4.29
C HIS A 140 13.44 -10.65 -5.29
N TYR A 141 12.12 -10.87 -5.26
CA TYR A 141 11.17 -10.05 -6.00
C TYR A 141 10.04 -9.59 -5.08
N GLU A 142 9.73 -8.31 -5.12
CA GLU A 142 8.70 -7.71 -4.26
C GLU A 142 7.70 -6.89 -5.07
N ARG A 143 6.45 -6.82 -4.59
CA ARG A 143 5.43 -5.93 -5.16
C ARG A 143 5.76 -4.48 -4.86
N THR A 144 5.60 -3.62 -5.86
CA THR A 144 5.86 -2.17 -5.72
C THR A 144 4.65 -1.36 -5.25
N CYS A 145 3.48 -1.98 -5.20
CA CYS A 145 2.24 -1.30 -4.84
C CYS A 145 1.53 -1.90 -3.63
N ASP A 146 2.29 -2.19 -2.57
CA ASP A 146 1.75 -2.34 -1.22
C ASP A 146 2.26 -1.22 -0.28
N ARG A 147 1.45 -0.17 -0.17
CA ARG A 147 1.34 0.77 0.95
C ARG A 147 0.10 1.65 0.72
N LYS A 148 -1.08 1.08 1.04
CA LYS A 148 -2.11 1.92 1.64
C LYS A 148 -1.63 2.25 3.04
N ILE A 149 -1.24 3.49 3.24
CA ILE A 149 -1.01 4.07 4.56
C ILE A 149 -2.16 5.03 4.70
N PHE A 150 -3.04 4.75 5.64
CA PHE A 150 -4.07 5.68 6.04
C PHE A 150 -3.43 6.97 6.59
#